data_AF-A0A1E8RGE7-F1
#
_entry.id   AF-A0A1E8RGE7-F1
#
_cell.length_a   1.000
_cell.length_b   1.000
_cell.length_c   1.000
_cell.angle_alpha   90.00
_cell.angle_beta   90.00
_cell.angle_gamma   90.00
#
_symmetry.space_group_name_H-M   'P 1'
#
loop_
_entity.id
_entity.type
_entity.pdbx_description
1 polymer ?
#
loop_
_entity_poly.entity_id
_entity_poly.type
_entity_poly.pdbx_seq_one_letter_code
_entity_poly.pdbx_strand_id
1 'polypeptide(L)'
;MTTLTTNYPYNNIVGKNYDKNLTTKEISKEVKKQAKKLYPEIKISARSEYNAIWINIKVKEENEETKEIRNNIQKLLNSYNYDKGDAMTDYFDSNFYGFVKLELI
;
A
#
# COMPACT_ATOMS: atom_id res chain seq x y z
N MET A 1 31.33 -9.14 31.08
CA MET A 1 30.15 -9.83 30.51
C MET A 1 29.72 -9.06 29.28
N THR A 2 30.07 -9.56 28.11
CA THR A 2 29.75 -8.93 26.83
C THR A 2 28.26 -9.17 26.56
N THR A 3 27.43 -8.13 26.55
CA THR A 3 26.02 -8.25 26.20
C THR A 3 25.93 -8.62 24.72
N LEU A 4 25.47 -9.83 24.42
CA LEU A 4 25.06 -10.23 23.09
C LEU A 4 23.83 -9.39 22.73
N THR A 5 24.00 -8.31 21.97
CA THR A 5 22.88 -7.66 21.31
C THR A 5 22.42 -8.61 20.20
N THR A 6 21.41 -9.42 20.49
CA THR A 6 20.75 -10.25 19.50
C THR A 6 20.12 -9.32 18.47
N ASN A 7 20.78 -9.16 17.33
CA ASN A 7 20.26 -8.43 16.18
C ASN A 7 19.20 -9.33 15.50
N TYR A 8 18.03 -9.42 16.13
CA TYR A 8 16.86 -10.10 15.55
C TYR A 8 16.46 -9.36 14.26
N PRO A 9 16.13 -10.07 13.17
CA PRO A 9 15.85 -9.47 11.87
C PRO A 9 14.42 -8.88 11.86
N TYR A 10 14.20 -7.83 12.65
CA TYR A 10 12.97 -7.06 12.59
C TYR A 10 12.99 -6.20 11.31
N ASN A 11 12.10 -6.49 10.37
CA ASN A 11 11.85 -5.61 9.23
C ASN A 11 10.99 -4.45 9.74
N ASN A 12 11.61 -3.39 10.24
CA ASN A 12 10.91 -2.18 10.67
C ASN A 12 10.85 -1.17 9.52
N ILE A 13 10.02 -1.42 8.51
CA ILE A 13 9.87 -0.52 7.36
C ILE A 13 8.61 0.31 7.53
N VAL A 14 8.80 1.59 7.85
CA VAL A 14 7.71 2.56 7.94
C VAL A 14 7.66 3.36 6.63
N GLY A 15 6.50 3.37 5.98
CA GLY A 15 6.29 4.15 4.76
C GLY A 15 6.42 5.65 5.01
N LYS A 16 6.94 6.39 4.03
CA LYS A 16 7.21 7.85 4.15
C LYS A 16 5.98 8.72 4.47
N ASN A 17 4.78 8.23 4.15
CA ASN A 17 3.51 8.92 4.35
C ASN A 17 2.69 8.28 5.49
N TYR A 18 3.29 7.38 6.27
CA TYR A 18 2.63 6.76 7.41
C TYR A 18 2.31 7.79 8.49
N ASP A 19 1.05 7.81 8.91
CA ASP A 19 0.58 8.55 10.07
C ASP A 19 -0.41 7.66 10.82
N LYS A 20 -0.10 7.37 12.08
CA LYS A 20 -0.91 6.51 12.97
C LYS A 20 -2.32 7.06 13.22
N ASN A 21 -2.53 8.36 12.97
CA ASN A 21 -3.82 9.02 13.18
C ASN A 21 -4.72 8.93 11.95
N LEU A 22 -4.19 8.52 10.78
CA LEU A 22 -4.98 8.35 9.58
C LEU A 22 -5.69 7.00 9.58
N THR A 23 -7.00 7.05 9.39
CA THR A 23 -7.82 5.85 9.19
C THR A 23 -7.62 5.26 7.79
N THR A 24 -7.90 3.97 7.61
CA THR A 24 -7.87 3.31 6.29
C THR A 24 -8.79 4.00 5.27
N LYS A 25 -9.88 4.61 5.74
CA LYS A 25 -10.81 5.41 4.94
C LYS A 25 -10.18 6.71 4.44
N GLU A 26 -9.42 7.41 5.29
CA GLU A 26 -8.71 8.62 4.89
C GLU A 26 -7.55 8.31 3.96
N ILE A 27 -6.78 7.27 4.27
CA ILE A 27 -5.69 6.77 3.40
C ILE A 27 -6.24 6.44 2.01
N SER A 28 -7.33 5.68 1.92
CA SER A 28 -7.92 5.31 0.61
C SER A 28 -8.36 6.53 -0.21
N LYS A 29 -8.91 7.57 0.45
CA LYS A 29 -9.30 8.83 -0.19
C LYS A 29 -8.09 9.60 -0.69
N GLU A 30 -7.04 9.70 0.13
CA GLU A 30 -5.84 10.47 -0.21
C GLU A 30 -5.04 9.78 -1.33
N VAL A 31 -4.88 8.46 -1.27
CA VAL A 31 -4.25 7.68 -2.34
C VAL A 31 -5.05 7.82 -3.65
N LYS A 32 -6.38 7.74 -3.61
CA LYS A 32 -7.23 7.97 -4.79
C LYS A 32 -7.04 9.38 -5.36
N LYS A 33 -6.98 10.40 -4.50
CA LYS A 33 -6.80 11.80 -4.89
C LYS A 33 -5.45 12.00 -5.59
N GLN A 34 -4.36 11.48 -5.02
CA GLN A 34 -3.03 11.57 -5.60
C GLN A 34 -2.90 10.75 -6.88
N ALA A 35 -3.45 9.53 -6.92
CA ALA A 35 -3.47 8.70 -8.12
C ALA A 35 -4.22 9.37 -9.28
N LYS A 36 -5.36 10.03 -9.00
CA LYS A 36 -6.08 10.83 -10.01
C LYS A 36 -5.33 12.09 -10.47
N LYS A 37 -4.49 12.67 -9.61
CA LYS A 37 -3.63 13.79 -9.99
C LYS A 37 -2.52 13.36 -10.94
N LEU A 38 -1.95 12.18 -10.72
CA LEU A 38 -0.92 11.59 -11.57
C LEU A 38 -1.48 11.06 -12.88
N TYR A 39 -2.66 10.43 -12.83
CA TYR A 39 -3.30 9.74 -13.96
C TYR A 39 -4.75 10.21 -14.14
N PRO A 40 -4.97 11.45 -14.60
CA PRO A 40 -6.32 12.05 -14.67
C PRO A 40 -7.25 11.35 -15.67
N GLU A 41 -6.71 10.72 -16.71
CA GLU A 41 -7.48 10.05 -17.76
C GLU A 41 -7.98 8.65 -17.32
N ILE A 42 -7.41 8.09 -16.25
CA ILE A 42 -7.68 6.73 -15.83
C ILE A 42 -8.80 6.71 -14.79
N LYS A 43 -9.77 5.81 -14.99
CA LYS A 43 -10.87 5.62 -14.03
C LYS A 43 -10.38 4.81 -12.83
N ILE A 44 -10.11 5.51 -11.73
CA ILE A 44 -9.63 4.92 -10.47
C ILE A 44 -10.75 4.93 -9.41
N SER A 45 -11.01 3.76 -8.84
CA SER A 45 -11.88 3.55 -7.68
C SER A 45 -11.07 3.12 -6.46
N ALA A 46 -11.49 3.54 -5.28
CA ALA A 46 -10.91 3.11 -4.02
C ALA A 46 -12.02 2.75 -3.03
N ARG A 47 -11.82 1.65 -2.30
CA ARG A 47 -12.68 1.13 -1.24
C ARG A 47 -11.80 0.81 -0.04
N SER A 48 -12.30 1.08 1.16
CA SER A 48 -11.66 0.67 2.42
C SER A 48 -12.69 -0.09 3.26
N GLU A 49 -12.32 -1.25 3.79
CA GLU A 49 -13.14 -2.00 4.75
C GLU A 49 -12.25 -2.62 5.80
N TYR A 50 -12.64 -2.47 7.07
CA TYR A 50 -11.83 -2.87 8.21
C TYR A 50 -10.38 -2.36 8.05
N ASN A 51 -9.44 -3.29 7.96
CA ASN A 51 -8.01 -3.04 7.85
C ASN A 51 -7.52 -3.32 6.42
N ALA A 52 -8.37 -3.16 5.41
CA ALA A 52 -8.02 -3.44 4.02
C ALA A 52 -8.45 -2.30 3.08
N ILE A 53 -7.61 -2.05 2.07
CA ILE A 53 -7.82 -1.02 1.05
C ILE A 53 -7.72 -1.68 -0.32
N TRP A 54 -8.74 -1.50 -1.14
CA TRP A 54 -8.77 -1.94 -2.54
C TRP A 54 -8.79 -0.74 -3.46
N ILE A 55 -7.87 -0.73 -4.42
CA ILE A 55 -7.83 0.24 -5.52
C ILE A 55 -8.05 -0.52 -6.81
N ASN A 56 -9.10 -0.14 -7.53
CA ASN A 56 -9.41 -0.70 -8.84
C ASN A 56 -9.12 0.34 -9.91
N ILE A 57 -8.31 -0.04 -10.88
CA ILE A 57 -7.92 0.79 -12.02
C ILE A 57 -8.64 0.19 -13.24
N LYS A 58 -9.58 0.92 -13.80
CA LYS A 58 -10.35 0.45 -14.96
C LYS A 58 -9.60 0.76 -16.25
N VAL A 59 -9.25 -0.27 -17.00
CA VAL A 59 -8.43 -0.20 -18.22
C VAL A 59 -9.07 -1.05 -19.31
N LYS A 60 -8.84 -0.72 -20.59
CA LYS A 60 -9.39 -1.49 -21.71
C LYS A 60 -8.60 -2.77 -21.99
N GLU A 61 -7.29 -2.69 -21.82
CA GLU A 61 -6.35 -3.78 -22.03
C GLU A 61 -5.23 -3.72 -20.99
N GLU A 62 -4.58 -4.85 -20.76
CA GLU A 62 -3.39 -4.92 -19.91
C GLU A 62 -2.14 -4.82 -20.79
N ASN A 63 -1.44 -3.69 -20.68
CA ASN A 63 -0.17 -3.42 -21.33
C ASN A 63 0.91 -3.06 -20.29
N GLU A 64 2.17 -2.94 -20.70
CA GLU A 64 3.26 -2.60 -19.78
C GLU A 64 3.06 -1.25 -19.08
N GLU A 65 2.44 -0.28 -19.74
CA GLU A 65 2.09 1.02 -19.15
C GLU A 65 1.10 0.87 -17.98
N THR A 66 0.03 0.09 -18.16
CA THR A 66 -0.99 -0.14 -17.13
C THR A 66 -0.43 -0.91 -15.93
N LYS A 67 0.52 -1.82 -16.18
CA LYS A 67 1.28 -2.50 -15.12
C LYS A 67 2.17 -1.53 -14.37
N GLU A 68 2.84 -0.60 -15.07
CA GLU A 68 3.63 0.44 -14.44
C GLU A 68 2.76 1.35 -13.56
N ILE A 69 1.62 1.80 -14.08
CA ILE A 69 0.64 2.60 -13.33
C ILE A 69 0.18 1.85 -12.06
N ARG A 70 -0.16 0.57 -12.19
CA ARG A 70 -0.53 -0.29 -11.05
C ARG A 70 0.59 -0.34 -10.03
N ASN A 71 1.84 -0.55 -10.46
CA ASN A 71 3.01 -0.61 -9.59
C ASN A 71 3.27 0.73 -8.88
N ASN A 72 3.13 1.84 -9.58
CA ASN A 72 3.29 3.18 -9.01
C ASN A 72 2.20 3.48 -7.98
N ILE A 73 0.94 3.10 -8.25
CA ILE A 73 -0.17 3.23 -7.30
C ILE A 73 0.03 2.30 -6.10
N GLN A 74 0.55 1.07 -6.29
CA GLN A 74 0.87 0.16 -5.19
C GLN A 74 1.98 0.72 -4.30
N LYS A 75 3.05 1.28 -4.89
CA LYS A 75 4.13 1.96 -4.14
C LYS A 75 3.58 3.15 -3.35
N LEU A 76 2.69 3.94 -3.96
CA LEU A 76 2.02 5.04 -3.30
C LEU A 76 1.17 4.54 -2.12
N LEU A 77 0.37 3.50 -2.30
CA LEU A 77 -0.43 2.91 -1.23
C LEU A 77 0.46 2.39 -0.08
N ASN A 78 1.51 1.64 -0.40
CA ASN A 78 2.45 1.11 0.57
C ASN A 78 3.20 2.21 1.34
N SER A 79 3.35 3.40 0.78
CA SER A 79 3.97 4.53 1.48
C SER A 79 3.18 5.02 2.70
N TYR A 80 1.89 4.68 2.80
CA TYR A 80 1.04 4.95 3.97
C TYR A 80 1.00 3.78 4.97
N ASN A 81 1.66 2.67 4.66
CA ASN A 81 1.67 1.48 5.49
C ASN A 81 2.93 1.41 6.35
N TYR A 82 2.92 0.54 7.35
CA TYR A 82 4.14 0.03 7.97
C TYR A 82 4.14 -1.48 7.84
N ASP A 83 5.35 -2.04 7.80
CA ASP A 83 5.59 -3.46 8.00
C ASP A 83 6.53 -3.58 9.20
N LYS A 84 6.09 -4.32 10.21
CA LYS A 84 6.86 -4.68 11.42
C LYS A 84 6.97 -6.19 11.56
N GLY A 85 6.81 -6.93 10.46
CA GLY A 85 6.96 -8.37 10.45
C GLY A 85 8.34 -8.80 10.95
N ASP A 86 8.35 -9.86 11.75
CA ASP A 86 9.57 -10.52 12.19
C ASP A 86 9.76 -11.78 11.34
N ALA A 87 10.85 -11.88 10.58
CA ALA A 87 11.07 -13.01 9.68
C ALA A 87 11.27 -14.36 10.41
N MET A 88 11.58 -14.35 11.70
CA MET A 88 11.73 -15.59 12.50
C MET A 88 10.41 -16.09 13.09
N THR A 89 9.39 -15.24 13.14
CA THR A 89 8.07 -15.60 13.69
C THR A 89 7.02 -15.41 12.60
N ASP A 90 5.96 -16.22 12.58
CA ASP A 90 4.86 -16.02 11.61
C ASP A 90 3.95 -14.83 12.04
N TYR A 91 4.56 -13.75 12.54
CA TYR A 91 3.91 -12.57 13.08
C TYR A 91 3.94 -11.45 12.04
N PHE A 92 2.77 -11.20 11.45
CA PHE A 92 2.56 -10.10 10.50
C PHE A 92 1.87 -8.93 11.21
N ASP A 93 2.58 -7.81 11.35
CA ASP A 93 2.02 -6.55 11.84
C ASP A 93 2.13 -5.48 10.75
N SER A 94 0.99 -5.14 10.16
CA SER A 94 0.84 -4.06 9.18
C SER A 94 -0.38 -3.21 9.50
N ASN A 95 -0.33 -1.92 9.16
CA ASN A 95 -1.44 -1.00 9.40
C ASN A 95 -2.71 -1.43 8.63
N PHE A 96 -2.53 -1.89 7.39
CA PHE A 96 -3.61 -2.41 6.56
C PHE A 96 -3.10 -3.35 5.45
N TYR A 97 -4.00 -4.15 4.88
CA TYR A 97 -3.80 -4.93 3.68
C TYR A 97 -4.17 -4.11 2.43
N GLY A 98 -3.19 -3.83 1.56
CA GLY A 98 -3.37 -2.99 0.37
C GLY A 98 -3.40 -3.78 -0.92
N PHE A 99 -4.50 -3.68 -1.68
CA PHE A 99 -4.69 -4.39 -2.95
C PHE A 99 -4.89 -3.40 -4.10
N VAL A 100 -4.03 -3.44 -5.12
CA VAL A 100 -4.21 -2.71 -6.38
C VAL A 100 -4.47 -3.69 -7.52
N LYS A 101 -5.64 -3.56 -8.15
CA LYS A 101 -6.13 -4.43 -9.22
C LYS A 101 -6.35 -3.65 -10.52
N LEU A 102 -5.98 -4.27 -11.64
CA LEU A 102 -6.46 -3.88 -12.96
C LEU A 102 -7.81 -4.54 -13.22
N GLU A 103 -8.81 -3.74 -13.59
CA GLU A 103 -10.16 -4.19 -13.93
C GLU A 103 -10.39 -3.90 -15.42
N LEU A 104 -10.40 -4.97 -16.23
CA LEU A 104 -10.62 -4.88 -17.67
C LEU A 104 -12.10 -4.54 -17.96
N ILE A 105 -12.34 -3.54 -18.83
CA ILE A 105 -13.68 -3.05 -19.19
C ILE A 105 -13.87 -2.87 -20.70
#